data_AF-A0A2M7YB55-F1
#
_entry.id   AF-A0A2M7YB55-F1
#
_cell.length_a   1.000
_cell.length_b   1.000
_cell.length_c   1.000
_cell.angle_alpha   90.00
_cell.angle_beta   90.00
_cell.angle_gamma   90.00
#
_symmetry.space_group_name_H-M   'P 1'
#
loop_
_entity.id
_entity.type
_entity.pdbx_description
1 polymer ?
#
loop_
_entity_poly.entity_id
_entity_poly.type
_entity_poly.pdbx_seq_one_letter_code
_entity_poly.pdbx_strand_id
1 'polypeptide(L)'
;MATMVLAAAGGALGASVGGGVAGVGAAALGRALGAVAGGVIDQRILGGGARVVESGRVAQVRVMGSREGAAIPRVYGRMRL
;
A
#
# COMPACT_ATOMS: atom_id res chain seq x y z
N MET A 1 3.93 -4.68 4.12
CA MET A 1 4.74 -3.99 3.11
C MET A 1 5.19 -2.67 3.68
N ALA A 2 6.49 -2.54 3.91
CA ALA A 2 7.14 -1.31 4.32
C ALA A 2 6.89 -0.18 3.31
N THR A 3 6.75 -0.50 2.02
CA THR A 3 6.39 0.45 0.95
C THR A 3 5.14 1.26 1.29
N MET A 4 4.04 0.60 1.66
CA MET A 4 2.77 1.27 1.95
C MET A 4 2.86 2.12 3.22
N VAL A 5 3.55 1.62 4.25
CA VAL A 5 3.68 2.31 5.54
C VAL A 5 4.57 3.55 5.39
N LEU A 6 5.76 3.40 4.79
CA LEU A 6 6.69 4.51 4.58
C LEU A 6 6.14 5.52 3.56
N ALA A 7 5.42 5.09 2.52
CA ALA A 7 4.74 6.01 1.60
C ALA A 7 3.66 6.83 2.31
N ALA A 8 2.84 6.20 3.16
CA ALA A 8 1.82 6.88 3.94
C ALA A 8 2.45 7.87 4.95
N ALA A 9 3.49 7.43 5.67
CA ALA A 9 4.23 8.28 6.61
C ALA A 9 4.93 9.45 5.91
N GLY A 10 5.63 9.20 4.80
CA GLY A 10 6.30 10.21 4.00
C GLY A 10 5.31 11.21 3.39
N GLY A 11 4.15 10.76 2.94
CA GLY A 11 3.08 11.63 2.46
C GLY A 11 2.48 12.50 3.57
N ALA A 12 2.28 11.94 4.77
CA ALA A 12 1.79 12.68 5.93
C ALA A 12 2.80 13.74 6.41
N LEU A 13 4.09 13.39 6.47
CA LEU A 13 5.17 14.31 6.84
C LEU A 13 5.39 15.39 5.76
N GLY A 14 5.31 15.02 4.48
CA GLY A 14 5.40 15.95 3.35
C GLY A 14 4.22 16.94 3.34
N ALA A 15 3.02 16.47 3.69
CA ALA A 15 1.84 17.33 3.86
C ALA A 15 1.96 18.25 5.08
N SER A 16 2.49 17.78 6.21
CA SER A 16 2.63 18.58 7.43
C SER A 16 3.71 19.67 7.33
N VAL A 17 4.81 19.39 6.62
CA VAL A 17 5.91 20.35 6.44
C VAL A 17 5.66 21.29 5.27
N GLY A 18 5.08 20.79 4.17
CA GLY A 18 4.87 21.56 2.95
C GLY A 18 3.48 22.20 2.80
N GLY A 19 2.54 21.94 3.71
CA GLY A 19 1.16 22.42 3.65
C GLY A 19 0.98 23.93 3.55
N GLY A 20 1.99 24.73 3.91
CA GLY A 20 1.98 26.19 3.79
C GLY A 20 2.70 26.77 2.56
N VAL A 21 3.68 26.07 1.96
CA VAL A 21 4.61 26.67 0.96
C VAL A 21 4.66 25.91 -0.37
N ALA A 22 4.47 24.58 -0.35
CA ALA A 22 4.54 23.72 -1.53
C ALA A 22 3.30 22.84 -1.75
N GLY A 23 2.31 22.92 -0.84
CA GLY A 23 0.99 22.30 -0.96
C GLY A 23 1.03 20.80 -1.23
N VAL A 24 0.15 20.35 -2.14
CA VAL A 24 0.00 18.95 -2.56
C VAL A 24 1.31 18.35 -3.11
N GLY A 25 2.21 19.19 -3.65
CA GLY A 25 3.49 18.75 -4.21
C GLY A 25 4.44 18.16 -3.16
N ALA A 26 4.52 18.76 -1.97
CA ALA A 26 5.35 18.25 -0.88
C ALA A 26 4.83 16.92 -0.33
N ALA A 27 3.50 16.76 -0.25
CA ALA A 27 2.88 15.48 0.11
C ALA A 27 3.16 14.38 -0.93
N ALA A 28 3.09 14.71 -2.23
CA ALA A 28 3.40 13.78 -3.31
C ALA A 28 4.88 13.36 -3.31
N LEU A 29 5.80 14.32 -3.09
CA LEU A 29 7.24 14.06 -2.98
C LEU A 29 7.57 13.19 -1.77
N GLY A 30 7.01 13.51 -0.59
CA GLY A 30 7.20 12.71 0.61
C GLY A 30 6.68 11.28 0.43
N ARG A 31 5.52 11.12 -0.23
CA ARG A 31 4.96 9.80 -0.53
C ARG A 31 5.80 9.01 -1.53
N ALA A 32 6.35 9.67 -2.55
CA ALA A 32 7.24 9.05 -3.53
C ALA A 32 8.55 8.57 -2.89
N LEU A 33 9.19 9.42 -2.08
CA LEU A 33 10.42 9.05 -1.36
C LEU A 33 10.18 7.92 -0.36
N GLY A 34 9.06 7.97 0.38
CA GLY A 34 8.65 6.90 1.28
C GLY A 34 8.37 5.57 0.57
N ALA A 35 7.76 5.61 -0.61
CA ALA A 35 7.52 4.42 -1.42
C ALA A 35 8.83 3.79 -1.94
N VAL A 36 9.79 4.61 -2.39
CA VAL A 36 11.10 4.11 -2.85
C VAL A 36 11.86 3.45 -1.71
N ALA A 37 11.95 4.12 -0.56
CA ALA A 37 12.64 3.58 0.62
C ALA A 37 11.97 2.28 1.12
N GLY A 38 10.64 2.28 1.22
CA GLY A 38 9.90 1.08 1.63
C GLY A 38 9.97 -0.05 0.60
N GLY A 39 10.12 0.25 -0.69
CA GLY A 39 10.35 -0.72 -1.75
C GLY A 39 11.70 -1.43 -1.64
N VAL A 40 12.76 -0.69 -1.29
CA VAL A 40 14.08 -1.28 -1.00
C VAL A 40 14.01 -2.21 0.22
N ILE A 41 13.28 -1.81 1.26
CA ILE A 41 13.10 -2.63 2.46
C ILE A 41 12.28 -3.89 2.13
N ASP A 42 11.18 -3.76 1.39
CA ASP A 42 10.35 -4.90 0.98
C ASP A 42 11.14 -5.87 0.10
N GLN A 43 11.99 -5.38 -0.81
CA GLN A 43 12.88 -6.23 -1.62
C GLN A 43 13.91 -6.99 -0.75
N ARG A 44 14.46 -6.36 0.28
CA ARG A 44 15.39 -7.02 1.21
C ARG A 44 14.72 -8.09 2.05
N ILE A 45 13.49 -7.85 2.50
CA ILE A 45 12.73 -8.80 3.33
C ILE A 45 12.22 -9.98 2.49
N LEU A 46 11.77 -9.72 1.26
CA LEU A 46 11.19 -10.75 0.38
C LEU A 46 12.23 -11.50 -0.47
N GLY A 47 13.49 -11.07 -0.44
CA GLY A 47 14.62 -11.71 -1.13
C GLY A 47 14.77 -11.28 -2.60
N GLY A 48 16.03 -11.16 -3.06
CA GLY A 48 16.39 -10.58 -4.36
C GLY A 48 16.04 -11.39 -5.63
N GLY A 49 15.28 -12.48 -5.50
CA GLY A 49 15.00 -13.40 -6.62
C GLY A 49 13.73 -13.08 -7.42
N ALA A 50 12.78 -12.30 -6.87
CA ALA A 50 11.50 -12.06 -7.53
C ALA A 50 10.98 -10.64 -7.27
N ARG A 51 10.30 -10.07 -8.28
CA ARG A 51 9.57 -8.81 -8.13
C ARG A 51 8.51 -8.98 -7.05
N VAL A 52 8.42 -8.01 -6.14
CA VAL A 52 7.36 -7.96 -5.13
C VAL A 52 6.00 -7.92 -5.85
N VAL A 53 5.26 -9.02 -5.78
CA VAL A 53 3.89 -9.10 -6.29
C VAL A 53 2.95 -8.66 -5.17
N GLU A 54 2.14 -7.64 -5.45
CA GLU A 54 1.10 -7.20 -4.52
C GLU A 54 0.06 -8.33 -4.38
N SER A 55 0.06 -9.03 -3.23
CA SER A 55 -0.86 -10.12 -2.94
C SER A 55 -1.57 -9.89 -1.61
N GLY A 56 -2.80 -10.39 -1.49
CA GLY A 56 -3.54 -10.37 -0.23
C GLY A 56 -4.05 -8.99 0.21
N ARG A 57 -4.51 -8.13 -0.71
CA ARG A 57 -5.16 -6.87 -0.34
C ARG A 57 -6.39 -7.15 0.54
N VAL A 58 -6.33 -6.72 1.80
CA VAL A 58 -7.44 -6.87 2.75
C VAL A 58 -8.57 -5.94 2.32
N ALA A 59 -9.73 -6.51 1.97
CA ALA A 59 -10.94 -5.73 1.70
C ALA A 59 -11.40 -5.05 2.99
N GLN A 60 -11.32 -3.72 3.04
CA GLN A 60 -11.66 -2.91 4.22
C GLN A 60 -13.18 -2.90 4.49
N VAL A 61 -13.99 -3.05 3.44
CA VAL A 61 -15.44 -3.14 3.49
C VAL A 61 -15.89 -4.33 2.65
N ARG A 62 -16.52 -5.32 3.28
CA ARG A 62 -17.15 -6.45 2.58
C ARG A 62 -18.60 -6.09 2.28
N VAL A 63 -18.88 -5.80 1.01
CA VAL A 63 -20.24 -5.67 0.50
C VAL A 63 -20.52 -6.88 -0.38
N MET A 64 -21.57 -7.65 -0.09
CA MET A 64 -22.03 -8.67 -1.03
C MET A 64 -22.53 -7.97 -2.29
N GLY A 65 -21.84 -8.18 -3.40
CA GLY A 65 -22.21 -7.64 -4.71
C GLY A 65 -22.58 -8.77 -5.66
N SER A 66 -23.71 -8.65 -6.35
CA SER A 66 -24.08 -9.54 -7.47
C SER A 66 -23.47 -8.99 -8.76
N ARG A 67 -22.15 -9.08 -8.90
CA ARG A 67 -21.45 -8.67 -10.12
C ARG A 67 -21.04 -9.91 -10.91
N GLU A 68 -21.43 -9.97 -12.17
CA GLU A 68 -20.95 -11.00 -13.09
C GLU A 68 -19.42 -10.92 -13.22
N GLY A 69 -18.74 -12.07 -13.15
CA GLY A 69 -17.27 -12.16 -13.22
C GLY A 69 -16.52 -11.90 -11.91
N ALA A 70 -17.20 -11.83 -10.76
CA ALA A 70 -16.52 -11.76 -9.46
C ALA A 70 -15.69 -13.03 -9.20
N ALA A 71 -14.47 -12.87 -8.69
CA ALA A 71 -13.60 -13.99 -8.35
C ALA A 71 -14.17 -14.82 -7.20
N ILE A 72 -14.09 -16.16 -7.30
CA ILE A 72 -14.52 -17.07 -6.23
C ILE A 72 -13.47 -17.04 -5.12
N PRO A 73 -13.82 -16.62 -3.89
CA PRO A 73 -12.87 -16.55 -2.78
C PRO A 73 -12.46 -17.95 -2.31
N ARG A 74 -11.16 -18.17 -2.07
CA ARG A 74 -10.62 -19.40 -1.47
C ARG A 74 -10.15 -19.10 -0.06
N VAL A 75 -10.61 -19.90 0.92
CA VAL A 75 -10.23 -19.79 2.33
C VAL A 75 -9.77 -21.15 2.81
N TYR A 76 -8.67 -21.15 3.57
CA TYR A 76 -8.20 -22.33 4.30
C TYR A 76 -8.32 -22.01 5.79
N GLY A 77 -9.24 -22.69 6.48
CA GLY A 77 -9.54 -22.45 7.90
C GLY A 77 -10.81 -21.63 8.13
N ARG A 78 -10.90 -20.93 9.27
CA ARG A 78 -12.11 -20.20 9.68
C ARG A 78 -11.98 -18.72 9.34
N MET A 79 -12.78 -18.24 8.38
CA MET A 79 -12.88 -16.84 7.99
C MET A 79 -14.34 -16.44 7.77
N ARG A 80 -14.66 -15.16 8.01
CA ARG A 80 -15.92 -14.55 7.56
C ARG A 80 -15.76 -14.08 6.13
N LEU A 81 -16.37 -14.79 5.20
CA LEU A 81 -16.50 -14.41 3.79
C LEU A 81 -17.60 -13.37 3.61
#